data_AF-T1K8I9-F1
#
_entry.id   AF-T1K8I9-F1
#
_cell.length_a   1.000
_cell.length_b   1.000
_cell.length_c   1.000
_cell.angle_alpha   90.00
_cell.angle_beta   90.00
_cell.angle_gamma   90.00
#
_symmetry.space_group_name_H-M   'P 1'
#
loop_
_entity.id
_entity.type
_entity.pdbx_description
1 polymer ?
#
loop_
_entity_poly.entity_id
_entity_poly.type
_entity_poly.pdbx_seq_one_letter_code
_entity_poly.pdbx_strand_id
1 'polypeptide(L)'
;MIYKSLSRCTKILRVNPVFINTHSSPSLSPSIQSCSRHNWGSWDNRIDFNILLQQSINYGKPIPKITCDMAGSASVIGRRTTNEDRIRIKELRPDLIYLAIFDGHGGSLAADFCSQQMELYISYWLRRGETDLEAVLQNAFIEVNNALARYISLKVKDKDSMFSGTTATVCLLKDSIELTIANVGDSRALLCRNGDARKLTIDHSPSLKSEKERIIKSGGTIIANSHGIGLVNGRLAMTRSIGDLDLKPYGVIALPYTRSLKIEHGKDAFLVMTTDGVSFVMNDQEIVDAGGRCTSPAEAANFIAEQALHYACDDNASTIVIPFGAWGKILHNRNVNYSSFGRELCRSNRH
;
A
#
# COMPACT_ATOMS: atom_id res chain seq x y z
N MET A 1 -42.35 -39.13 -37.77
CA MET A 1 -41.37 -39.23 -38.87
C MET A 1 -39.99 -39.12 -38.23
N ILE A 2 -39.26 -40.17 -37.85
CA ILE A 2 -38.76 -41.34 -38.61
C ILE A 2 -38.25 -40.94 -39.99
N TYR A 3 -36.92 -40.92 -40.15
CA TYR A 3 -36.09 -41.52 -41.23
C TYR A 3 -34.61 -41.27 -40.85
N LYS A 4 -33.85 -42.26 -40.33
CA LYS A 4 -33.03 -43.28 -41.03
C LYS A 4 -32.05 -42.64 -42.05
N SER A 5 -30.73 -42.61 -41.83
CA SER A 5 -29.74 -43.72 -41.76
C SER A 5 -29.00 -43.93 -43.08
N LEU A 6 -27.65 -43.97 -43.03
CA LEU A 6 -26.64 -44.76 -43.78
C LEU A 6 -25.44 -43.87 -44.17
N SER A 7 -24.16 -44.27 -44.21
CA SER A 7 -23.36 -45.42 -43.74
C SER A 7 -21.94 -45.27 -44.33
N ARG A 8 -20.95 -45.96 -43.73
CA ARG A 8 -19.59 -46.32 -44.23
C ARG A 8 -18.45 -45.30 -44.00
N CYS A 9 -17.22 -45.66 -43.64
CA CYS A 9 -16.54 -46.96 -43.50
C CYS A 9 -15.29 -46.84 -42.59
N THR A 10 -15.14 -47.78 -41.65
CA THR A 10 -13.94 -48.52 -41.19
C THR A 10 -12.50 -47.96 -41.34
N LYS A 11 -11.74 -47.99 -40.22
CA LYS A 11 -10.74 -49.05 -39.93
C LYS A 11 -10.22 -49.03 -38.48
N ILE A 12 -10.08 -50.25 -37.97
CA ILE A 12 -9.72 -50.68 -36.61
C ILE A 12 -8.23 -51.05 -36.60
N LEU A 13 -7.49 -50.70 -35.55
CA LEU A 13 -6.33 -51.47 -35.10
C LEU A 13 -6.41 -51.66 -33.57
N ARG A 14 -6.67 -52.91 -33.18
CA ARG A 14 -6.47 -53.45 -31.82
C ARG A 14 -5.17 -54.25 -31.85
N VAL A 15 -4.32 -54.10 -30.85
CA VAL A 15 -3.41 -55.16 -30.42
C VAL A 15 -3.43 -55.18 -28.88
N ASN A 16 -3.58 -56.37 -28.32
CA ASN A 16 -3.66 -56.72 -26.91
C ASN A 16 -2.82 -58.01 -26.73
N PRO A 17 -2.53 -58.47 -25.50
CA PRO A 17 -1.26 -58.33 -24.80
C PRO A 17 -0.48 -59.67 -24.73
N VAL A 18 0.73 -59.66 -24.18
CA VAL A 18 1.43 -60.88 -23.75
C VAL A 18 1.83 -60.74 -22.28
N PHE A 19 1.27 -61.63 -21.46
CA PHE A 19 1.67 -61.92 -20.09
C PHE A 19 2.65 -63.10 -20.09
N ILE A 20 3.78 -63.01 -19.38
CA ILE A 20 4.40 -64.15 -18.68
C ILE A 20 4.86 -63.67 -17.32
N ASN A 21 4.56 -64.47 -16.30
CA ASN A 21 4.70 -64.21 -14.87
C ASN A 21 5.88 -65.02 -14.30
N THR A 22 6.61 -64.49 -13.30
CA THR A 22 6.93 -65.13 -11.99
C THR A 22 8.26 -64.66 -11.36
N HIS A 23 8.11 -64.15 -10.13
CA HIS A 23 8.97 -64.18 -8.93
C HIS A 23 10.49 -63.96 -8.99
N SER A 24 10.97 -62.89 -8.35
CA SER A 24 11.65 -62.88 -7.03
C SER A 24 12.60 -61.68 -6.89
N SER A 25 12.44 -60.92 -5.80
CA SER A 25 13.35 -59.87 -5.29
C SER A 25 14.68 -60.48 -4.84
N PRO A 26 15.82 -59.75 -4.81
CA PRO A 26 15.99 -58.64 -3.86
C PRO A 26 16.82 -57.43 -4.34
N SER A 27 16.58 -56.32 -3.63
CA SER A 27 17.44 -55.16 -3.35
C SER A 27 18.79 -55.01 -4.05
N LEU A 28 19.00 -53.86 -4.72
CA LEU A 28 20.25 -53.07 -4.68
C LEU A 28 20.02 -51.73 -5.39
N SER A 29 20.17 -50.64 -4.64
CA SER A 29 20.12 -49.25 -5.09
C SER A 29 21.43 -48.83 -5.76
N PRO A 30 21.40 -48.15 -6.92
CA PRO A 30 22.47 -47.24 -7.31
C PRO A 30 22.00 -45.79 -7.13
N SER A 31 22.68 -45.07 -6.24
CA SER A 31 22.61 -43.64 -6.04
C SER A 31 22.88 -42.88 -7.34
N ILE A 32 21.84 -42.26 -7.90
CA ILE A 32 21.99 -41.23 -8.93
C ILE A 32 22.36 -39.94 -8.20
N GLN A 33 23.67 -39.66 -8.12
CA GLN A 33 24.16 -38.31 -7.86
C GLN A 33 23.83 -37.44 -9.08
N SER A 34 22.76 -36.65 -9.00
CA SER A 34 22.55 -35.54 -9.92
C SER A 34 23.47 -34.37 -9.53
N CYS A 35 24.66 -34.38 -10.13
CA CYS A 35 25.57 -33.25 -10.11
C CYS A 35 25.14 -32.25 -11.20
N SER A 36 24.50 -31.14 -10.81
CA SER A 36 24.53 -29.87 -11.56
C SER A 36 23.87 -28.72 -10.77
N ARG A 37 24.46 -28.37 -9.60
CA ARG A 37 24.34 -26.99 -9.11
C ARG A 37 25.27 -26.12 -9.92
N HIS A 38 24.78 -25.60 -11.04
CA HIS A 38 25.38 -24.40 -11.62
C HIS A 38 25.09 -23.23 -10.67
N ASN A 39 26.12 -22.87 -9.91
CA ASN A 39 26.21 -21.64 -9.13
C ASN A 39 26.11 -20.44 -10.08
N TRP A 40 24.90 -19.95 -10.29
CA TRP A 40 24.65 -18.60 -10.79
C TRP A 40 24.22 -17.71 -9.64
N GLY A 41 25.21 -17.02 -9.07
CA GLY A 41 25.03 -15.93 -8.12
C GLY A 41 24.54 -16.38 -6.76
N SER A 42 25.26 -16.01 -5.72
CA SER A 42 24.72 -16.02 -4.36
C SER A 42 23.62 -14.97 -4.30
N TRP A 43 22.38 -15.39 -4.57
CA TRP A 43 21.19 -14.60 -4.27
C TRP A 43 20.90 -14.81 -2.80
N ASP A 44 21.43 -13.95 -1.93
CA ASP A 44 20.89 -13.79 -0.57
C ASP A 44 19.50 -13.11 -0.68
N ASN A 45 18.55 -13.84 -1.25
CA ASN A 45 17.16 -13.44 -1.34
C ASN A 45 16.47 -13.97 -0.09
N ARG A 46 16.32 -13.13 0.94
CA ARG A 46 15.60 -13.46 2.17
C ARG A 46 14.12 -13.83 1.93
N ILE A 47 13.60 -13.59 0.72
CA ILE A 47 12.27 -13.95 0.27
C ILE A 47 12.42 -14.66 -1.08
N ASP A 48 11.92 -15.91 -1.17
CA ASP A 48 11.84 -16.63 -2.43
C ASP A 48 10.61 -16.17 -3.20
N PHE A 49 10.82 -15.51 -4.35
CA PHE A 49 9.74 -14.97 -5.17
C PHE A 49 9.46 -15.91 -6.34
N ASN A 50 8.20 -16.35 -6.47
CA ASN A 50 7.72 -16.95 -7.71
C ASN A 50 7.83 -15.93 -8.85
N ILE A 51 8.19 -16.36 -10.06
CA ILE A 51 8.37 -15.44 -11.20
C ILE A 51 7.09 -15.35 -12.03
N LEU A 52 6.67 -14.14 -12.38
CA LEU A 52 5.62 -13.88 -13.36
C LEU A 52 6.18 -14.06 -14.78
N LEU A 53 6.02 -15.25 -15.36
CA LEU A 53 6.67 -15.62 -16.63
C LEU A 53 6.25 -14.71 -17.79
N GLN A 54 4.96 -14.44 -17.96
CA GLN A 54 4.44 -13.65 -19.08
C GLN A 54 4.96 -12.21 -19.03
N GLN A 55 4.89 -11.58 -17.86
CA GLN A 55 5.41 -10.25 -17.61
C GLN A 55 6.94 -10.25 -17.80
N SER A 56 7.64 -11.29 -17.33
CA SER A 56 9.11 -11.40 -17.48
C SER A 56 9.55 -11.45 -18.94
N ILE A 57 8.78 -12.15 -19.80
CA ILE A 57 9.01 -12.18 -21.25
C ILE A 57 8.76 -10.80 -21.85
N ASN A 58 7.65 -10.15 -21.52
CA ASN A 58 7.27 -8.85 -22.07
C ASN A 58 8.28 -7.74 -21.75
N TYR A 59 8.87 -7.76 -20.55
CA TYR A 59 9.81 -6.75 -20.08
C TYR A 59 11.28 -7.16 -20.21
N GLY A 60 11.55 -8.40 -20.65
CA GLY A 60 12.91 -8.93 -20.84
C GLY A 60 13.74 -9.06 -19.57
N LYS A 61 13.11 -9.11 -18.39
CA LYS A 61 13.74 -9.19 -17.06
C LYS A 61 12.87 -10.02 -16.11
N PRO A 62 13.46 -10.77 -15.17
CA PRO A 62 12.68 -11.55 -14.21
C PRO A 62 11.86 -10.62 -13.30
N ILE A 63 10.55 -10.80 -13.31
CA ILE A 63 9.60 -10.06 -12.47
C ILE A 63 9.06 -11.00 -11.39
N PRO A 64 9.31 -10.69 -10.10
CA PRO A 64 8.74 -11.45 -9.00
C PRO A 64 7.22 -11.24 -8.92
N LYS A 65 6.49 -12.30 -8.65
CA LYS A 65 5.08 -12.28 -8.28
C LYS A 65 5.00 -11.83 -6.82
N ILE A 66 4.58 -10.60 -6.63
CA ILE A 66 4.24 -10.07 -5.31
C ILE A 66 2.84 -10.56 -4.95
N THR A 67 2.65 -11.02 -3.72
CA THR A 67 1.34 -11.43 -3.16
C THR A 67 1.03 -10.65 -1.89
N CYS A 68 -0.24 -10.62 -1.49
CA CYS A 68 -0.66 -9.92 -0.27
C CYS A 68 -0.02 -10.48 0.99
N ASP A 69 0.22 -11.79 1.05
CA ASP A 69 0.84 -12.46 2.21
C ASP A 69 2.28 -12.02 2.48
N MET A 70 2.94 -11.42 1.48
CA MET A 70 4.28 -10.86 1.63
C MET A 70 4.27 -9.49 2.31
N ALA A 71 3.12 -8.82 2.39
CA ALA A 71 3.03 -7.51 3.01
C ALA A 71 3.00 -7.63 4.54
N GLY A 72 3.76 -6.78 5.20
CA GLY A 72 3.68 -6.55 6.64
C GLY A 72 2.76 -5.37 6.95
N SER A 73 2.09 -5.43 8.09
CA SER A 73 1.35 -4.27 8.60
C SER A 73 1.38 -4.23 10.13
N ALA A 74 1.31 -3.02 10.66
CA ALA A 74 1.26 -2.76 12.09
C ALA A 74 0.39 -1.52 12.35
N SER A 75 -0.36 -1.51 13.44
CA SER A 75 -1.12 -0.36 13.89
C SER A 75 -1.12 -0.32 15.41
N VAL A 76 -0.59 0.76 15.97
CA VAL A 76 -0.49 0.97 17.42
C VAL A 76 -1.25 2.23 17.81
N ILE A 77 -1.92 2.17 18.96
CA ILE A 77 -2.82 3.24 19.42
C ILE A 77 -2.09 4.49 19.92
N GLY A 78 -0.84 4.36 20.36
CA GLY A 78 -0.10 5.46 20.97
C GLY A 78 -0.70 5.91 22.30
N ARG A 79 -0.75 7.22 22.54
CA ARG A 79 -1.33 7.81 23.76
C ARG A 79 -2.79 8.25 23.61
N ARG A 80 -3.42 7.91 22.49
CA ARG A 80 -4.85 8.17 22.26
C ARG A 80 -5.74 7.19 23.02
N THR A 81 -6.99 7.58 23.24
CA THR A 81 -8.02 6.71 23.86
C THR A 81 -8.57 5.67 22.90
N THR A 82 -8.58 5.98 21.61
CA THR A 82 -9.13 5.14 20.54
C THR A 82 -8.15 5.08 19.39
N ASN A 83 -8.13 3.95 18.69
CA ASN A 83 -7.41 3.81 17.43
C ASN A 83 -8.38 4.10 16.27
N GLU A 84 -8.20 5.24 15.62
CA GLU A 84 -9.01 5.70 14.49
C GLU A 84 -8.40 5.29 13.14
N ASP A 85 -7.17 4.77 13.13
CA ASP A 85 -6.50 4.27 11.93
C ASP A 85 -7.11 2.97 11.41
N ARG A 86 -7.16 2.81 10.10
CA ARG A 86 -7.56 1.58 9.42
C ARG A 86 -6.58 1.21 8.32
N ILE A 87 -6.16 -0.06 8.32
CA ILE A 87 -5.30 -0.66 7.30
C ILE A 87 -6.12 -1.66 6.47
N ARG A 88 -5.91 -1.69 5.16
CA ARG A 88 -6.42 -2.73 4.26
C ARG A 88 -5.34 -3.21 3.30
N ILE A 89 -5.24 -4.53 3.18
CA ILE A 89 -4.35 -5.22 2.24
C ILE A 89 -5.21 -6.32 1.61
N LYS A 90 -5.40 -6.29 0.29
CA LYS A 90 -6.25 -7.27 -0.40
C LYS A 90 -5.87 -7.44 -1.86
N GLU A 91 -6.07 -8.64 -2.38
CA GLU A 91 -6.02 -8.93 -3.80
C GLU A 91 -7.40 -8.68 -4.41
N LEU A 92 -7.54 -7.67 -5.27
CA LEU A 92 -8.81 -7.34 -5.94
C LEU A 92 -9.05 -8.22 -7.16
N ARG A 93 -7.96 -8.58 -7.84
CA ARG A 93 -7.89 -9.47 -8.99
C ARG A 93 -6.54 -10.21 -8.96
N PRO A 94 -6.38 -11.33 -9.69
CA PRO A 94 -5.12 -12.06 -9.78
C PRO A 94 -3.90 -11.22 -10.18
N ASP A 95 -4.14 -10.12 -10.89
CA ASP A 95 -3.14 -9.17 -11.36
C ASP A 95 -3.08 -7.88 -10.53
N LEU A 96 -3.95 -7.66 -9.54
CA LEU A 96 -4.14 -6.36 -8.91
C LEU A 96 -4.22 -6.45 -7.38
N ILE A 97 -3.19 -5.95 -6.71
CA ILE A 97 -3.12 -5.80 -5.26
C ILE A 97 -3.57 -4.40 -4.87
N TYR A 98 -4.36 -4.31 -3.80
CA TYR A 98 -4.85 -3.10 -3.17
C TYR A 98 -4.28 -2.98 -1.76
N LEU A 99 -3.66 -1.84 -1.48
CA LEU A 99 -3.16 -1.44 -0.17
C LEU A 99 -3.78 -0.09 0.18
N ALA A 100 -4.25 0.08 1.41
CA ALA A 100 -4.80 1.35 1.85
C ALA A 100 -4.56 1.59 3.33
N ILE A 101 -4.29 2.85 3.66
CA ILE A 101 -4.27 3.37 5.02
C ILE A 101 -5.26 4.55 5.07
N PHE A 102 -6.08 4.55 6.12
CA PHE A 102 -7.03 5.60 6.44
C PHE A 102 -6.74 6.06 7.87
N ASP A 103 -6.34 7.31 8.04
CA ASP A 103 -6.09 7.95 9.33
C ASP A 103 -7.35 8.74 9.70
N GLY A 104 -8.05 8.34 10.76
CA GLY A 104 -9.36 8.86 11.11
C GLY A 104 -9.28 10.01 12.09
N HIS A 105 -10.18 10.98 11.98
CA HIS A 105 -10.32 12.06 12.96
C HIS A 105 -11.78 12.44 13.18
N GLY A 106 -12.09 12.97 14.36
CA GLY A 106 -13.46 13.34 14.73
C GLY A 106 -14.39 12.12 14.84
N GLY A 107 -13.86 10.99 15.31
CA GLY A 107 -14.53 9.69 15.32
C GLY A 107 -14.06 8.79 14.17
N SER A 108 -14.01 7.48 14.41
CA SER A 108 -13.54 6.50 13.43
C SER A 108 -14.50 6.22 12.28
N LEU A 109 -15.68 6.85 12.25
CA LEU A 109 -16.76 6.54 11.30
C LEU A 109 -16.31 6.66 9.83
N ALA A 110 -15.67 7.76 9.47
CA ALA A 110 -15.19 7.98 8.11
C ALA A 110 -14.12 6.96 7.70
N ALA A 111 -13.14 6.68 8.57
CA ALA A 111 -12.10 5.69 8.34
C ALA A 111 -12.68 4.26 8.23
N ASP A 112 -13.61 3.91 9.13
CA ASP A 112 -14.33 2.64 9.12
C ASP A 112 -15.10 2.45 7.81
N PHE A 113 -15.86 3.46 7.39
CA PHE A 113 -16.63 3.42 6.15
C PHE A 113 -15.72 3.26 4.94
N CYS A 114 -14.65 4.05 4.84
CA CYS A 114 -13.69 3.95 3.73
C CYS A 114 -13.03 2.57 3.68
N SER A 115 -12.63 2.05 4.84
CA SER A 115 -12.00 0.73 4.95
C SER A 115 -12.90 -0.43 4.49
N GLN A 116 -14.22 -0.25 4.50
CA GLN A 116 -15.20 -1.25 4.08
C GLN A 116 -15.68 -1.05 2.64
N GLN A 117 -15.76 0.20 2.18
CA GLN A 117 -16.44 0.53 0.91
C GLN A 117 -15.47 0.85 -0.23
N MET A 118 -14.24 1.33 0.04
CA MET A 118 -13.31 1.78 -0.99
C MET A 118 -13.04 0.72 -2.07
N GLU A 119 -12.82 -0.53 -1.65
CA GLU A 119 -12.64 -1.67 -2.54
C GLU A 119 -13.80 -1.84 -3.54
N LEU A 120 -15.04 -1.65 -3.07
CA LEU A 120 -16.24 -1.86 -3.89
C LEU A 120 -16.33 -0.84 -5.02
N TYR A 121 -15.98 0.42 -4.74
CA TYR A 121 -15.97 1.49 -5.73
C TYR A 121 -14.82 1.36 -6.73
N ILE A 122 -13.63 0.95 -6.28
CA ILE A 122 -12.51 0.62 -7.18
C ILE A 122 -12.93 -0.52 -8.12
N SER A 123 -13.46 -1.60 -7.55
CA SER A 123 -13.93 -2.77 -8.31
C SER A 123 -15.07 -2.43 -9.26
N TYR A 124 -15.95 -1.50 -8.88
CA TYR A 124 -17.04 -1.01 -9.74
C TYR A 124 -16.49 -0.38 -11.01
N TRP A 125 -15.54 0.56 -10.91
CA TRP A 125 -14.95 1.23 -12.06
C TRP A 125 -14.13 0.28 -12.95
N LEU A 126 -13.36 -0.63 -12.34
CA LEU A 126 -12.62 -1.67 -13.08
C LEU A 126 -13.56 -2.58 -13.89
N ARG A 127 -14.71 -2.98 -13.32
CA ARG A 127 -15.71 -3.81 -14.03
C ARG A 127 -16.39 -3.08 -15.19
N ARG A 128 -16.43 -1.75 -15.17
CA ARG A 128 -16.95 -0.94 -16.29
C ARG A 128 -15.97 -0.83 -17.45
N GLY A 129 -14.77 -1.38 -17.31
CA GLY A 129 -13.75 -1.37 -18.36
C GLY A 129 -12.85 -0.13 -18.33
N GLU A 130 -12.85 0.65 -17.25
CA GLU A 130 -11.85 1.71 -17.07
C GLU A 130 -10.47 1.05 -16.91
N THR A 131 -9.53 1.48 -17.75
CA THR A 131 -8.17 0.91 -17.80
C THR A 131 -7.14 1.81 -17.14
N ASP A 132 -7.42 3.11 -17.05
CA ASP A 132 -6.57 4.07 -16.35
C ASP A 132 -6.82 3.97 -14.84
N LEU A 133 -5.85 3.42 -14.12
CA LEU A 133 -5.93 3.25 -12.67
C LEU A 133 -5.98 4.59 -11.92
N GLU A 134 -5.42 5.67 -12.48
CA GLU A 134 -5.52 6.99 -11.87
C GLU A 134 -6.98 7.48 -11.92
N ALA A 135 -7.63 7.37 -13.09
CA ALA A 135 -9.04 7.70 -13.24
C ALA A 135 -9.94 6.81 -12.35
N VAL A 136 -9.65 5.50 -12.25
CA VAL A 136 -10.35 4.59 -11.32
C VAL A 136 -10.28 5.12 -9.89
N LEU A 137 -9.10 5.49 -9.41
CA LEU A 137 -8.92 5.98 -8.04
C LEU A 137 -9.56 7.34 -7.83
N GLN A 138 -9.42 8.29 -8.76
CA GLN A 138 -10.06 9.60 -8.66
C GLN A 138 -11.58 9.47 -8.55
N ASN A 139 -12.19 8.65 -9.41
CA ASN A 139 -13.64 8.41 -9.38
C ASN A 139 -14.05 7.64 -8.12
N ALA A 140 -13.28 6.64 -7.68
CA ALA A 140 -13.58 5.89 -6.46
C ALA A 140 -13.57 6.78 -5.20
N PHE A 141 -12.61 7.70 -5.07
CA PHE A 141 -12.53 8.61 -3.93
C PHE A 141 -13.74 9.56 -3.88
N ILE A 142 -14.13 10.13 -5.02
CA ILE A 142 -15.31 11.00 -5.11
C ILE A 142 -16.59 10.23 -4.75
N GLU A 143 -16.77 9.03 -5.31
CA GLU A 143 -17.96 8.21 -5.06
C GLU A 143 -18.05 7.73 -3.61
N VAL A 144 -16.93 7.29 -3.01
CA VAL A 144 -16.88 6.92 -1.58
C VAL A 144 -17.25 8.10 -0.70
N ASN A 145 -16.72 9.29 -0.97
CA ASN A 145 -17.07 10.49 -0.22
C ASN A 145 -18.56 10.84 -0.35
N ASN A 146 -19.12 10.77 -1.55
CA ASN A 146 -20.55 11.01 -1.77
C ASN A 146 -21.43 9.96 -1.10
N ALA A 147 -20.98 8.70 -1.07
CA ALA A 147 -21.65 7.62 -0.38
C ALA A 147 -21.62 7.81 1.15
N LEU A 148 -20.48 8.22 1.70
CA LEU A 148 -20.33 8.56 3.11
C LEU A 148 -21.25 9.74 3.49
N ALA A 149 -21.29 10.80 2.68
CA ALA A 149 -22.18 11.94 2.91
C ALA A 149 -23.67 11.52 2.99
N ARG A 150 -24.10 10.66 2.07
CA ARG A 150 -25.46 10.09 2.09
C ARG A 150 -25.68 9.19 3.30
N TYR A 151 -24.69 8.37 3.66
CA TYR A 151 -24.77 7.48 4.81
C TYR A 151 -24.97 8.27 6.11
N ILE A 152 -24.14 9.29 6.36
CA ILE A 152 -24.23 10.15 7.54
C ILE A 152 -25.59 10.87 7.54
N SER A 153 -26.00 11.47 6.42
CA SER A 153 -27.26 12.23 6.35
C SER A 153 -28.53 11.40 6.58
N LEU A 154 -28.51 10.10 6.24
CA LEU A 154 -29.69 9.24 6.30
C LEU A 154 -29.73 8.32 7.53
N LYS A 155 -28.58 7.81 7.97
CA LYS A 155 -28.51 6.73 8.96
C LYS A 155 -27.96 7.18 10.31
N VAL A 156 -27.25 8.29 10.36
CA VAL A 156 -26.57 8.74 11.58
C VAL A 156 -27.36 9.89 12.18
N LYS A 157 -27.85 9.68 13.42
CA LYS A 157 -28.63 10.69 14.16
C LYS A 157 -27.75 11.69 14.92
N ASP A 158 -26.51 11.31 15.14
CA ASP A 158 -25.53 12.14 15.82
C ASP A 158 -25.01 13.24 14.89
N LYS A 159 -25.06 14.49 15.38
CA LYS A 159 -24.60 15.65 14.62
C LYS A 159 -23.08 15.71 14.55
N ASP A 160 -22.38 15.15 15.53
CA ASP A 160 -20.92 15.21 15.59
C ASP A 160 -20.26 14.37 14.50
N SER A 161 -20.98 13.37 13.99
CA SER A 161 -20.58 12.57 12.83
C SER A 161 -20.38 13.38 11.55
N MET A 162 -20.88 14.62 11.45
CA MET A 162 -20.58 15.54 10.34
C MET A 162 -19.11 15.99 10.32
N PHE A 163 -18.45 16.00 11.49
CA PHE A 163 -17.04 16.37 11.64
C PHE A 163 -16.10 15.18 11.47
N SER A 164 -16.62 13.95 11.40
CA SER A 164 -15.81 12.77 11.15
C SER A 164 -15.22 12.84 9.75
N GLY A 165 -13.91 12.67 9.68
CA GLY A 165 -13.15 12.66 8.45
C GLY A 165 -12.03 11.65 8.52
N THR A 166 -11.40 11.43 7.37
CA THR A 166 -10.25 10.56 7.30
C THR A 166 -9.35 10.97 6.14
N THR A 167 -8.05 10.76 6.31
CA THR A 167 -7.11 10.65 5.19
C THR A 167 -7.43 9.39 4.39
N ALA A 168 -6.93 9.34 3.16
CA ALA A 168 -6.93 8.08 2.43
C ALA A 168 -5.71 8.06 1.53
N THR A 169 -4.81 7.12 1.77
CA THR A 169 -3.70 6.82 0.87
C THR A 169 -3.89 5.40 0.36
N VAL A 170 -4.18 5.27 -0.93
CA VAL A 170 -4.48 4.00 -1.60
C VAL A 170 -3.42 3.73 -2.65
N CYS A 171 -2.88 2.51 -2.66
CA CYS A 171 -1.96 2.02 -3.67
C CYS A 171 -2.57 0.82 -4.39
N LEU A 172 -2.53 0.85 -5.72
CA LEU A 172 -2.84 -0.26 -6.60
C LEU A 172 -1.55 -0.74 -7.26
N LEU A 173 -1.19 -2.00 -7.02
CA LEU A 173 -0.04 -2.65 -7.65
C LEU A 173 -0.56 -3.68 -8.67
N LYS A 174 -0.42 -3.34 -9.95
CA LYS A 174 -0.85 -4.18 -11.07
C LYS A 174 0.33 -4.93 -11.67
N ASP A 175 0.14 -6.23 -11.92
CA ASP A 175 1.11 -7.13 -12.53
C ASP A 175 2.47 -7.15 -11.80
N SER A 176 2.49 -6.82 -10.50
CA SER A 176 3.69 -6.59 -9.70
C SER A 176 4.62 -5.46 -10.18
N ILE A 177 4.25 -4.68 -11.21
CA ILE A 177 5.13 -3.69 -11.87
C ILE A 177 4.55 -2.29 -11.86
N GLU A 178 3.26 -2.15 -12.19
CA GLU A 178 2.62 -0.85 -12.32
C GLU A 178 2.05 -0.44 -10.97
N LEU A 179 2.67 0.56 -10.34
CA LEU A 179 2.24 1.10 -9.05
C LEU A 179 1.51 2.42 -9.28
N THR A 180 0.23 2.46 -8.93
CA THR A 180 -0.61 3.66 -8.97
C THR A 180 -1.01 4.04 -7.56
N ILE A 181 -0.83 5.30 -7.19
CA ILE A 181 -1.13 5.82 -5.85
C ILE A 181 -2.11 6.97 -5.97
N ALA A 182 -3.05 7.03 -5.02
CA ALA A 182 -3.95 8.15 -4.82
C ALA A 182 -3.93 8.54 -3.34
N ASN A 183 -3.79 9.83 -3.04
CA ASN A 183 -3.85 10.30 -1.66
C ASN A 183 -4.67 11.57 -1.45
N VAL A 184 -5.38 11.63 -0.32
CA VAL A 184 -5.92 12.84 0.30
C VAL A 184 -5.49 12.88 1.77
N GLY A 185 -5.24 14.06 2.31
CA GLY A 185 -4.64 14.23 3.64
C GLY A 185 -3.12 14.19 3.60
N ASP A 186 -2.53 13.74 4.70
CA ASP A 186 -1.09 13.78 5.01
C ASP A 186 -0.48 12.40 5.33
N SER A 187 -1.26 11.32 5.33
CA SER A 187 -0.71 9.96 5.34
C SER A 187 0.14 9.70 4.09
N ARG A 188 1.31 9.07 4.26
CA ARG A 188 2.37 9.02 3.24
C ARG A 188 2.53 7.64 2.60
N ALA A 189 3.06 7.64 1.40
CA ALA A 189 3.63 6.46 0.75
C ALA A 189 5.05 6.78 0.25
N LEU A 190 6.02 5.95 0.63
CA LEU A 190 7.44 6.12 0.32
C LEU A 190 7.97 4.86 -0.38
N LEU A 191 8.69 5.04 -1.48
CA LEU A 191 9.40 3.97 -2.18
C LEU A 191 10.86 3.97 -1.79
N CYS A 192 11.37 2.84 -1.30
CA CYS A 192 12.81 2.65 -1.11
C CYS A 192 13.44 2.23 -2.44
N ARG A 193 14.18 3.15 -3.08
CA ARG A 193 14.93 2.88 -4.32
C ARG A 193 16.41 3.11 -4.09
N ASN A 194 17.23 2.08 -4.27
CA ASN A 194 18.67 2.11 -3.99
C ASN A 194 19.01 2.61 -2.56
N GLY A 195 18.08 2.47 -1.62
CA GLY A 195 18.28 2.81 -0.21
C GLY A 195 17.84 4.22 0.13
N ASP A 196 17.42 5.00 -0.86
CA ASP A 196 16.90 6.35 -0.67
C ASP A 196 15.38 6.35 -0.64
N ALA A 197 14.83 7.16 0.28
CA ALA A 197 13.40 7.40 0.36
C ALA A 197 12.92 8.29 -0.79
N ARG A 198 11.94 7.79 -1.55
CA ARG A 198 11.24 8.55 -2.58
C ARG A 198 9.79 8.71 -2.18
N LYS A 199 9.42 9.92 -1.78
CA LYS A 199 8.04 10.26 -1.46
C LYS A 199 7.16 10.20 -2.72
N LEU A 200 6.06 9.45 -2.63
CA LEU A 200 5.11 9.25 -3.71
C LEU A 200 3.82 10.06 -3.55
N THR A 201 3.53 10.53 -2.34
CA THR A 201 2.37 11.36 -1.99
C THR A 201 2.72 12.84 -1.83
N ILE A 202 1.71 13.70 -1.79
CA ILE A 202 1.84 15.10 -1.39
C ILE A 202 0.99 15.33 -0.15
N ASP A 203 1.56 15.95 0.88
CA ASP A 203 0.83 16.26 2.12
C ASP A 203 -0.07 17.47 1.84
N HIS A 204 -1.38 17.26 1.93
CA HIS A 204 -2.38 18.29 1.67
C HIS A 204 -2.56 19.19 2.89
N SER A 205 -1.63 20.11 3.09
CA SER A 205 -1.65 21.05 4.20
C SER A 205 -1.98 22.49 3.76
N PRO A 206 -2.52 23.32 4.66
CA PRO A 206 -2.75 24.75 4.41
C PRO A 206 -1.49 25.57 4.10
N SER A 207 -0.30 24.98 4.31
CA SER A 207 0.98 25.60 3.96
C SER A 207 1.25 25.59 2.44
N LEU A 208 0.64 24.65 1.71
CA LEU A 208 0.82 24.53 0.27
C LEU A 208 0.04 25.63 -0.45
N LYS A 209 0.73 26.41 -1.29
CA LYS A 209 0.16 27.61 -1.94
C LYS A 209 -1.11 27.31 -2.74
N SER A 210 -1.11 26.25 -3.55
CA SER A 210 -2.27 25.84 -4.37
C SER A 210 -3.47 25.44 -3.51
N GLU A 211 -3.24 24.77 -2.38
CA GLU A 211 -4.30 24.36 -1.46
C GLU A 211 -4.87 25.56 -0.72
N LYS A 212 -4.00 26.44 -0.22
CA LYS A 212 -4.37 27.70 0.41
C LYS A 212 -5.23 28.59 -0.50
N GLU A 213 -4.83 28.75 -1.75
CA GLU A 213 -5.59 29.51 -2.75
C GLU A 213 -6.97 28.91 -2.98
N ARG A 214 -7.09 27.57 -3.06
CA ARG A 214 -8.38 26.90 -3.18
C ARG A 214 -9.29 27.17 -1.97
N ILE A 215 -8.77 27.01 -0.75
CA ILE A 215 -9.55 27.24 0.48
C ILE A 215 -10.10 28.68 0.51
N ILE A 216 -9.24 29.67 0.26
CA ILE A 216 -9.64 31.09 0.25
C ILE A 216 -10.66 31.37 -0.86
N LYS A 217 -10.46 30.82 -2.07
CA LYS A 217 -11.38 30.98 -3.20
C LYS A 217 -12.76 30.36 -2.93
N SER A 218 -12.80 29.27 -2.16
CA SER A 218 -14.03 28.62 -1.71
C SER A 218 -14.67 29.28 -0.48
N GLY A 219 -14.15 30.42 -0.01
CA GLY A 219 -14.69 31.16 1.14
C GLY A 219 -14.27 30.60 2.51
N GLY A 220 -13.32 29.64 2.54
CA GLY A 220 -12.69 29.18 3.76
C GLY A 220 -11.61 30.12 4.27
N THR A 221 -11.25 29.98 5.54
CA THR A 221 -10.19 30.73 6.21
C THR A 221 -9.12 29.79 6.73
N ILE A 222 -7.89 30.29 6.90
CA ILE A 222 -6.79 29.53 7.51
C ILE A 222 -6.35 30.29 8.75
N ILE A 223 -6.52 29.66 9.91
CA ILE A 223 -6.20 30.23 11.22
C ILE A 223 -5.01 29.44 11.77
N ALA A 224 -3.92 30.12 12.11
CA ALA A 224 -2.79 29.47 12.76
C ALA A 224 -3.07 29.26 14.24
N ASN A 225 -2.78 28.06 14.75
CA ASN A 225 -2.83 27.79 16.19
C ASN A 225 -1.57 28.33 16.91
N SER A 226 -1.49 28.14 18.23
CA SER A 226 -0.34 28.56 19.05
C SER A 226 0.99 27.93 18.66
N HIS A 227 0.96 26.82 17.93
CA HIS A 227 2.14 26.10 17.42
C HIS A 227 2.47 26.48 15.96
N GLY A 228 1.77 27.45 15.38
CA GLY A 228 1.97 27.89 14.00
C GLY A 228 1.38 26.96 12.93
N ILE A 229 0.62 25.93 13.33
CA ILE A 229 -0.04 25.00 12.40
C ILE A 229 -1.28 25.68 11.85
N GLY A 230 -1.40 25.77 10.53
CA GLY A 230 -2.57 26.33 9.86
C GLY A 230 -3.75 25.36 9.92
N LEU A 231 -4.91 25.87 10.33
CA LEU A 231 -6.17 25.12 10.42
C LEU A 231 -7.22 25.73 9.50
N VAL A 232 -7.84 24.93 8.64
CA VAL A 232 -8.98 25.31 7.81
C VAL A 232 -10.17 25.60 8.72
N ASN A 233 -10.68 26.82 8.66
CA ASN A 233 -11.74 27.36 9.53
C ASN A 233 -11.47 27.12 11.03
N GLY A 234 -10.20 27.06 11.44
CA GLY A 234 -9.82 26.79 12.83
C GLY A 234 -10.04 25.35 13.31
N ARG A 235 -10.42 24.42 12.42
CA ARG A 235 -10.75 23.03 12.78
C ARG A 235 -9.76 22.00 12.24
N LEU A 236 -9.49 22.00 10.93
CA LEU A 236 -8.81 20.88 10.25
C LEU A 236 -7.40 21.25 9.79
N ALA A 237 -6.40 20.44 10.13
CA ALA A 237 -4.99 20.68 9.77
C ALA A 237 -4.63 20.28 8.32
N MET A 238 -5.57 19.68 7.59
CA MET A 238 -5.43 19.25 6.20
C MET A 238 -6.46 19.91 5.27
N THR A 239 -6.16 19.96 3.98
CA THR A 239 -6.97 20.65 2.95
C THR A 239 -7.72 19.70 2.03
N ARG A 240 -7.49 18.39 2.15
CA ARG A 240 -8.22 17.33 1.43
C ARG A 240 -8.48 16.16 2.38
N SER A 241 -9.66 15.59 2.29
CA SER A 241 -10.08 14.46 3.13
C SER A 241 -11.34 13.80 2.57
N ILE A 242 -11.61 12.57 3.00
CA ILE A 242 -12.94 11.95 2.85
C ILE A 242 -13.73 12.22 4.13
N GLY A 243 -15.00 12.62 4.04
CA GLY A 243 -15.81 13.02 5.20
C GLY A 243 -15.79 14.54 5.40
N ASP A 244 -15.61 15.06 6.63
CA ASP A 244 -15.53 16.50 6.93
C ASP A 244 -16.59 17.34 6.20
N LEU A 245 -17.85 16.93 6.33
CA LEU A 245 -18.94 17.41 5.48
C LEU A 245 -19.20 18.91 5.67
N ASP A 246 -18.94 19.42 6.87
CA ASP A 246 -18.99 20.83 7.23
C ASP A 246 -17.95 21.68 6.47
N LEU A 247 -16.79 21.10 6.13
CA LEU A 247 -15.70 21.82 5.45
C LEU A 247 -15.67 21.64 3.93
N LYS A 248 -16.48 20.72 3.38
CA LYS A 248 -16.59 20.51 1.93
C LYS A 248 -16.97 21.78 1.15
N PRO A 249 -17.92 22.63 1.62
CA PRO A 249 -18.22 23.91 0.97
C PRO A 249 -17.06 24.91 0.98
N TYR A 250 -16.15 24.80 1.95
CA TYR A 250 -15.04 25.74 2.17
C TYR A 250 -13.72 25.31 1.49
N GLY A 251 -13.80 24.37 0.55
CA GLY A 251 -12.67 23.98 -0.31
C GLY A 251 -11.89 22.76 0.17
N VAL A 252 -12.31 22.09 1.24
CA VAL A 252 -11.81 20.74 1.55
C VAL A 252 -12.40 19.77 0.53
N ILE A 253 -11.58 19.10 -0.25
CA ILE A 253 -12.06 18.24 -1.35
C ILE A 253 -11.64 16.78 -1.14
N ALA A 254 -12.40 15.85 -1.71
CA ALA A 254 -12.09 14.42 -1.72
C ALA A 254 -11.35 13.97 -2.99
N LEU A 255 -11.05 14.88 -3.92
CA LEU A 255 -10.29 14.57 -5.13
C LEU A 255 -8.82 14.29 -4.77
N PRO A 256 -8.30 13.07 -5.01
CA PRO A 256 -6.94 12.73 -4.64
C PRO A 256 -5.90 13.38 -5.55
N TYR A 257 -4.70 13.55 -5.02
CA TYR A 257 -3.51 13.59 -5.87
C TYR A 257 -3.19 12.17 -6.33
N THR A 258 -2.97 11.97 -7.63
CA THR A 258 -2.61 10.67 -8.22
C THR A 258 -1.19 10.66 -8.77
N ARG A 259 -0.55 9.50 -8.72
CA ARG A 259 0.75 9.26 -9.32
C ARG A 259 0.93 7.79 -9.71
N SER A 260 1.26 7.56 -10.97
CA SER A 260 1.67 6.24 -11.48
C SER A 260 3.17 6.16 -11.74
N LEU A 261 3.75 5.00 -11.47
CA LEU A 261 5.13 4.68 -11.82
C LEU A 261 5.34 3.17 -12.02
N LYS A 262 6.42 2.83 -12.71
CA LYS A 262 6.85 1.43 -12.89
C LYS A 262 7.91 1.06 -11.85
N ILE A 263 7.71 -0.08 -11.21
CA ILE A 263 8.63 -0.68 -10.25
C ILE A 263 9.81 -1.30 -11.00
N GLU A 264 11.00 -0.93 -10.57
CA GLU A 264 12.26 -1.47 -11.04
C GLU A 264 12.76 -2.47 -10.01
N HIS A 265 12.34 -3.74 -10.08
CA HIS A 265 12.69 -4.77 -9.07
C HIS A 265 14.19 -4.99 -8.82
N GLY A 266 15.08 -4.50 -9.69
CA GLY A 266 16.53 -4.50 -9.44
C GLY A 266 17.04 -3.36 -8.53
N LYS A 267 16.22 -2.32 -8.31
CA LYS A 267 16.55 -1.10 -7.55
C LYS A 267 15.56 -0.80 -6.43
N ASP A 268 14.29 -1.15 -6.64
CA ASP A 268 13.20 -0.93 -5.70
C ASP A 268 13.16 -2.07 -4.70
N ALA A 269 13.35 -1.73 -3.42
CA ALA A 269 13.42 -2.69 -2.33
C ALA A 269 12.05 -2.96 -1.72
N PHE A 270 11.27 -1.91 -1.46
CA PHE A 270 9.93 -1.99 -0.88
C PHE A 270 9.19 -0.67 -1.00
N LEU A 271 7.87 -0.73 -0.87
CA LEU A 271 7.01 0.41 -0.60
C LEU A 271 6.61 0.37 0.88
N VAL A 272 6.65 1.52 1.54
CA VAL A 272 6.13 1.72 2.88
C VAL A 272 5.05 2.79 2.88
N MET A 273 3.92 2.53 3.55
CA MET A 273 2.84 3.48 3.74
C MET A 273 2.68 3.75 5.23
N THR A 274 2.47 5.00 5.64
CA THR A 274 2.38 5.39 7.05
C THR A 274 1.32 6.45 7.32
N THR A 275 0.76 6.47 8.53
CA THR A 275 -0.05 7.59 9.05
C THR A 275 0.82 8.73 9.58
N ASP A 276 0.17 9.83 9.96
CA ASP A 276 0.86 11.03 10.42
C ASP A 276 1.64 10.79 11.74
N GLY A 277 1.15 9.90 12.60
CA GLY A 277 1.80 9.51 13.85
C GLY A 277 3.20 8.93 13.67
N VAL A 278 3.51 8.31 12.52
CA VAL A 278 4.90 7.93 12.20
C VAL A 278 5.64 9.11 11.59
N SER A 279 5.03 9.77 10.60
CA SER A 279 5.70 10.77 9.76
C SER A 279 5.96 12.13 10.42
N PHE A 280 5.36 12.37 11.58
CA PHE A 280 5.59 13.55 12.42
C PHE A 280 6.83 13.40 13.30
N VAL A 281 7.19 12.17 13.70
CA VAL A 281 8.34 11.90 14.57
C VAL A 281 9.55 11.33 13.84
N MET A 282 9.33 10.70 12.68
CA MET A 282 10.39 10.16 11.82
C MET A 282 10.36 10.84 10.46
N ASN A 283 11.54 11.19 9.95
CA ASN A 283 11.66 11.70 8.59
C ASN A 283 11.55 10.55 7.55
N ASP A 284 11.31 10.91 6.28
CA ASP A 284 11.08 9.92 5.22
C ASP A 284 12.25 8.93 5.06
N GLN A 285 13.50 9.39 5.24
CA GLN A 285 14.68 8.53 5.14
C GLN A 285 14.83 7.61 6.35
N GLU A 286 14.54 8.08 7.56
CA GLU A 286 14.55 7.27 8.78
C GLU A 286 13.53 6.13 8.71
N ILE A 287 12.35 6.36 8.14
CA ILE A 287 11.33 5.34 7.93
C ILE A 287 11.85 4.24 7.01
N VAL A 288 12.49 4.62 5.89
CA VAL A 288 13.08 3.67 4.93
C VAL A 288 14.29 2.93 5.52
N ASP A 289 15.15 3.63 6.26
CA ASP A 289 16.31 3.01 6.91
C ASP A 289 15.89 2.04 8.01
N ALA A 290 14.85 2.37 8.78
CA ALA A 290 14.27 1.49 9.79
C ALA A 290 13.68 0.23 9.14
N GLY A 291 12.85 0.40 8.10
CA GLY A 291 12.17 -0.72 7.46
C GLY A 291 13.11 -1.73 6.82
N GLY A 292 14.17 -1.27 6.15
CA GLY A 292 15.02 -2.20 5.42
C GLY A 292 16.20 -2.78 6.21
N ARG A 293 16.35 -2.45 7.50
CA ARG A 293 17.20 -3.22 8.44
C ARG A 293 16.55 -4.54 8.85
N CYS A 294 15.23 -4.60 8.82
CA CYS A 294 14.47 -5.77 9.25
C CYS A 294 14.61 -6.94 8.26
N THR A 295 14.35 -8.14 8.76
CA THR A 295 14.46 -9.36 7.94
C THR A 295 13.21 -9.57 7.10
N SER A 296 12.05 -9.31 7.71
CA SER A 296 10.73 -9.50 7.09
C SER A 296 9.96 -8.19 7.01
N PRO A 297 9.03 -8.04 6.04
CA PRO A 297 8.14 -6.88 5.95
C PRO A 297 7.23 -6.73 7.18
N ALA A 298 6.81 -7.83 7.80
CA ALA A 298 6.00 -7.81 9.02
C ALA A 298 6.79 -7.24 10.21
N GLU A 299 8.03 -7.68 10.38
CA GLU A 299 8.96 -7.11 11.37
C GLU A 299 9.22 -5.63 11.06
N ALA A 300 9.44 -5.27 9.80
CA ALA A 300 9.66 -3.88 9.37
C ALA A 300 8.49 -2.97 9.75
N ALA A 301 7.24 -3.39 9.47
CA ALA A 301 6.06 -2.61 9.80
C ALA A 301 5.92 -2.40 11.31
N ASN A 302 6.09 -3.45 12.11
CA ASN A 302 6.04 -3.36 13.57
C ASN A 302 7.16 -2.47 14.11
N PHE A 303 8.39 -2.66 13.63
CA PHE A 303 9.54 -1.89 14.06
C PHE A 303 9.35 -0.39 13.78
N ILE A 304 8.88 -0.01 12.60
CA ILE A 304 8.61 1.39 12.26
C ILE A 304 7.55 1.98 13.22
N ALA A 305 6.44 1.27 13.44
CA ALA A 305 5.38 1.75 14.34
C ALA A 305 5.86 1.88 15.79
N GLU A 306 6.64 0.93 16.30
CA GLU A 306 7.21 0.97 17.66
C GLU A 306 8.28 2.06 17.80
N GLN A 307 9.13 2.26 16.80
CA GLN A 307 10.12 3.34 16.79
C GLN A 307 9.44 4.71 16.89
N ALA A 308 8.31 4.90 16.21
CA ALA A 308 7.53 6.14 16.34
C ALA A 308 7.05 6.36 17.80
N LEU A 309 6.61 5.30 18.48
CA LEU A 309 6.25 5.39 19.91
C LEU A 309 7.45 5.72 20.80
N HIS A 310 8.62 5.15 20.52
CA HIS A 310 9.85 5.46 21.24
C HIS A 310 10.29 6.91 21.05
N TYR A 311 10.00 7.52 19.89
CA TYR A 311 10.19 8.95 19.64
C TYR A 311 9.08 9.83 20.21
N ALA A 312 8.27 9.28 21.12
CA ALA A 312 7.19 9.95 21.81
C ALA A 312 6.07 10.42 20.87
N CYS A 313 5.71 9.60 19.87
CA CYS A 313 4.45 9.77 19.16
C CYS A 313 3.28 9.67 20.14
N ASP A 314 2.44 10.70 20.16
CA ASP A 314 1.22 10.75 20.96
C ASP A 314 -0.01 10.26 20.19
N ASP A 315 0.11 10.06 18.88
CA ASP A 315 -0.98 9.68 17.98
C ASP A 315 -1.07 8.18 17.67
N ASN A 316 -2.10 7.79 16.92
CA ASN A 316 -2.16 6.49 16.28
C ASN A 316 -1.02 6.38 15.23
N ALA A 317 -0.30 5.27 15.25
CA ALA A 317 0.80 5.04 14.33
C ALA A 317 0.58 3.72 13.58
N SER A 318 0.34 3.83 12.28
CA SER A 318 0.02 2.71 11.40
C SER A 318 0.97 2.66 10.23
N THR A 319 1.39 1.45 9.86
CA THR A 319 2.37 1.20 8.81
C THR A 319 2.01 -0.03 7.98
N ILE A 320 2.20 0.03 6.67
CA ILE A 320 2.20 -1.11 5.76
C ILE A 320 3.56 -1.15 5.05
N VAL A 321 4.17 -2.33 4.92
CA VAL A 321 5.38 -2.55 4.14
C VAL A 321 5.13 -3.67 3.14
N ILE A 322 5.34 -3.42 1.86
CA ILE A 322 5.28 -4.46 0.81
C ILE A 322 6.65 -4.60 0.11
N PRO A 323 7.24 -5.80 0.08
CA PRO A 323 8.57 -6.00 -0.48
C PRO A 323 8.53 -6.02 -2.01
N PHE A 324 9.64 -5.61 -2.62
CA PHE A 324 9.94 -5.74 -4.04
C PHE A 324 11.24 -6.53 -4.25
N GLY A 325 11.67 -6.70 -5.50
CA GLY A 325 12.73 -7.64 -5.84
C GLY A 325 14.13 -7.28 -5.32
N ALA A 326 14.33 -6.03 -4.88
CA ALA A 326 15.59 -5.61 -4.26
C ALA A 326 15.56 -5.61 -2.73
N TRP A 327 14.50 -6.16 -2.10
CA TRP A 327 14.44 -6.35 -0.65
C TRP A 327 15.67 -7.10 -0.14
N GLY A 328 16.27 -6.62 0.95
CA GLY A 328 17.48 -7.21 1.56
C GLY A 328 18.80 -6.93 0.83
N LYS A 329 18.79 -6.48 -0.43
CA LYS A 329 20.02 -6.30 -1.23
C LYS A 329 20.75 -4.97 -0.99
N ILE A 330 20.01 -3.96 -0.54
CA ILE A 330 20.44 -2.56 -0.66
C ILE A 330 21.03 -1.98 0.63
N LEU A 331 20.62 -2.48 1.80
CA LEU A 331 20.96 -1.85 3.09
C LEU A 331 22.18 -2.44 3.80
N HIS A 332 22.88 -3.40 3.20
CA HIS A 332 24.15 -3.90 3.75
C HIS A 332 25.34 -2.97 3.47
N ASN A 333 25.20 -2.00 2.56
CA ASN A 333 26.30 -1.10 2.18
C ASN A 333 26.30 0.27 2.87
N ARG A 334 25.31 0.58 3.71
CA ARG A 334 25.32 1.80 4.52
C ARG A 334 25.66 1.43 5.96
N ASN A 335 26.95 1.56 6.31
CA ASN A 335 27.37 1.80 7.69
C ASN A 335 26.83 3.18 8.11
N VAL A 336 25.53 3.30 8.36
CA VAL A 336 25.01 4.45 9.09
C VAL A 336 25.36 4.19 10.54
N ASN A 337 26.46 4.79 10.97
CA ASN A 337 26.79 4.95 12.38
C ASN A 337 25.65 5.75 13.02
N TYR A 338 24.61 5.09 13.50
CA TYR A 338 23.80 5.65 14.57
C TYR A 338 24.69 5.60 15.80
N SER A 339 25.49 6.65 15.99
CA SER A 339 26.01 6.99 17.30
C SER A 339 24.82 7.01 18.25
N SER A 340 24.80 6.04 19.15
CA SER A 340 23.98 6.10 20.35
C SER A 340 24.19 7.46 21.01
N PHE A 341 23.09 8.06 21.47
CA PHE A 341 23.06 9.17 22.43
C PHE A 341 23.60 10.53 22.00
N GLY A 342 22.70 11.51 21.97
CA GLY A 342 23.04 12.93 22.05
C GLY A 342 22.48 13.76 20.90
N ARG A 343 21.32 14.37 21.11
CA ARG A 343 20.86 15.50 20.27
C ARG A 343 21.92 16.60 20.35
N GLU A 344 22.56 16.93 19.24
CA GLU A 344 23.15 18.25 19.05
C GLU A 344 22.00 19.26 19.03
N LEU A 345 21.81 19.93 20.17
CA LEU A 345 21.07 21.18 20.29
C LEU A 345 21.73 22.21 19.36
N CYS A 346 21.21 22.36 18.15
CA CYS A 346 21.51 23.52 17.30
C CYS A 346 20.95 24.79 17.95
N ARG A 347 21.83 25.42 18.74
CA ARG A 347 22.02 26.86 18.95
C ARG A 347 20.81 27.76 18.73
N SER A 348 20.12 28.06 19.84
CA SER A 348 19.41 29.32 20.01
C SER A 348 20.42 30.47 20.05
N ASN A 349 20.50 31.27 18.99
CA ASN A 349 21.12 32.60 19.10
C ASN A 349 20.08 33.53 19.74
N ARG A 350 20.21 33.73 21.05
CA ARG A 350 19.70 34.90 21.75
C ARG A 350 20.67 36.06 21.47
N HIS A 351 20.18 37.11 20.84
CA HIS A 351 20.44 38.50 21.21
C HIS A 351 19.18 39.30 20.95
#